data_AF-A0A1X0VAI5-F1
#
_entry.id   AF-A0A1X0VAI5-F1
#
_cell.length_a   1.000
_cell.length_b   1.000
_cell.length_c   1.000
_cell.angle_alpha   90.00
_cell.angle_beta   90.00
_cell.angle_gamma   90.00
#
_symmetry.space_group_name_H-M   'P 1'
#
loop_
_entity.id
_entity.type
_entity.pdbx_description
1 polymer ?
#
loop_
_entity_poly.entity_id
_entity_poly.type
_entity_poly.pdbx_seq_one_letter_code
_entity_poly.pdbx_strand_id
1 'polypeptide(L)'
;GLDEPLYIQLLRRAGVPVNKIPHVADVEKVDVSNFRDQIETLAEPVQTVTHDDKQLLVQNLTFAYDQQEPLFENLSTSIHEGEILGIVGKNGSGKTTLSHLLTGFLTPSGGDIQLDGRSLLSDSIKERADHIGYVLQNPNHMITKATVFDEVASGLRLRNIDEEQVTERVREMLQLVDLDGMRNWPISALSFGQKKRLTIAAVLVLKPEILILDEPTAGQDATHTSQLLSFLQNINIANHTTIIIITHDMHLLANFVQRALVVVDGQILADTTPAELLANEALVDAASLRTTSIYRLAQRLSIVHPEELNAAIRK
;
A
#
# COMPACT_ATOMS: atom_id res chain seq x y z
N GLY A 1 -13.08 14.88 5.64
CA GLY A 1 -12.29 16.02 5.14
C GLY A 1 -11.48 15.52 3.97
N LEU A 2 -11.45 16.25 2.86
CA LEU A 2 -10.60 15.90 1.72
C LEU A 2 -9.13 16.10 2.12
N ASP A 3 -8.24 15.26 1.59
CA ASP A 3 -6.80 15.43 1.77
C ASP A 3 -6.34 16.80 1.28
N GLU A 4 -5.42 17.41 2.01
CA GLU A 4 -4.76 18.62 1.54
C GLU A 4 -3.97 18.29 0.26
N PRO A 5 -4.19 19.01 -0.85
CA PRO A 5 -3.46 18.76 -2.09
C PRO A 5 -1.94 18.76 -1.89
N LEU A 6 -1.25 17.81 -2.52
CA LEU A 6 0.21 17.63 -2.37
C LEU A 6 1.02 18.91 -2.60
N TYR A 7 0.63 19.74 -3.58
CA TYR A 7 1.32 21.01 -3.81
C TYR A 7 1.16 22.02 -2.67
N ILE A 8 0.05 22.01 -1.92
CA ILE A 8 -0.12 22.90 -0.77
C ILE A 8 0.79 22.46 0.37
N GLN A 9 0.96 21.15 0.55
CA GLN A 9 1.95 20.60 1.50
C GLN A 9 3.36 21.05 1.12
N LEU A 10 3.72 20.96 -0.17
CA LEU A 10 4.99 21.46 -0.70
C LEU A 10 5.18 22.96 -0.43
N LEU A 11 4.16 23.78 -0.71
CA LEU A 11 4.21 25.24 -0.49
C LEU A 11 4.42 25.57 0.99
N ARG A 12 3.72 24.91 1.91
CA ARG A 12 3.93 25.09 3.35
C ARG A 12 5.35 24.74 3.76
N ARG A 13 5.89 23.64 3.24
CA ARG A 13 7.27 23.19 3.49
C ARG A 13 8.30 24.21 2.98
N ALA A 14 8.00 24.87 1.86
CA ALA A 14 8.84 25.92 1.29
C ALA A 14 8.75 27.25 2.06
N GLY A 15 7.96 27.32 3.14
CA GLY A 15 7.73 28.52 3.92
C GLY A 15 6.82 29.54 3.21
N VAL A 16 6.13 29.13 2.15
CA VAL A 16 5.23 30.00 1.39
C VAL A 16 3.97 30.29 2.24
N PRO A 17 3.55 31.56 2.38
CA PRO A 17 2.41 31.93 3.20
C PRO A 17 1.07 31.60 2.49
N VAL A 18 0.73 30.31 2.40
CA VAL A 18 -0.42 29.78 1.64
C VAL A 18 -1.75 30.50 1.94
N ASN A 19 -1.99 30.91 3.18
CA ASN A 19 -3.22 31.61 3.59
C ASN A 19 -3.36 33.02 2.99
N LYS A 20 -2.29 33.59 2.43
CA LYS A 20 -2.26 34.93 1.82
C LYS A 20 -2.31 34.86 0.30
N ILE A 21 -2.29 33.67 -0.29
CA ILE A 21 -2.20 33.48 -1.73
C ILE A 21 -3.62 33.36 -2.33
N PRO A 22 -3.99 34.24 -3.28
CA PRO A 22 -5.25 34.10 -3.99
C PRO A 22 -5.33 32.78 -4.75
N HIS A 23 -6.52 32.17 -4.78
CA HIS A 23 -6.78 30.93 -5.51
C HIS A 23 -5.87 29.74 -5.12
N VAL A 24 -5.32 29.72 -3.91
CA VAL A 24 -4.40 28.67 -3.42
C VAL A 24 -5.00 27.25 -3.38
N ALA A 25 -6.31 27.10 -3.57
CA ALA A 25 -6.97 25.79 -3.68
C ALA A 25 -6.94 25.22 -5.11
N ASP A 26 -6.65 26.04 -6.13
CA ASP A 26 -6.65 25.65 -7.53
C ASP A 26 -5.23 25.70 -8.11
N VAL A 27 -4.65 24.52 -8.37
CA VAL A 27 -3.28 24.39 -8.88
C VAL A 27 -3.10 24.99 -10.26
N GLU A 28 -4.18 25.25 -11.00
CA GLU A 28 -4.12 25.91 -12.32
C GLU A 28 -4.12 27.44 -12.20
N LYS A 29 -4.68 27.99 -11.10
CA LYS A 29 -4.86 29.43 -10.91
C LYS A 29 -3.92 30.04 -9.88
N VAL A 30 -3.35 29.25 -8.98
CA VAL A 30 -2.44 29.73 -7.94
C VAL A 30 -1.22 30.41 -8.59
N ASP A 31 -0.87 31.62 -8.17
CA ASP A 31 0.36 32.29 -8.60
C ASP A 31 1.38 32.27 -7.46
N VAL A 32 2.39 31.42 -7.64
CA VAL A 32 3.54 31.26 -6.73
C VAL A 32 4.86 31.46 -7.47
N SER A 33 4.83 32.16 -8.62
CA SER A 33 6.01 32.36 -9.47
C SER A 33 7.15 33.05 -8.71
N ASN A 34 6.82 33.98 -7.81
CA ASN A 34 7.78 34.68 -6.95
C ASN A 34 8.43 33.78 -5.88
N PHE A 35 7.90 32.59 -5.65
CA PHE A 35 8.42 31.61 -4.70
C PHE A 35 9.10 30.43 -5.40
N ARG A 36 9.30 30.49 -6.73
CA ARG A 36 9.93 29.41 -7.51
C ARG A 36 11.23 28.93 -6.87
N ASP A 37 12.17 29.84 -6.60
CA ASP A 37 13.48 29.48 -6.05
C ASP A 37 13.34 28.78 -4.68
N GLN A 38 12.39 29.21 -3.84
CA GLN A 38 12.12 28.56 -2.54
C GLN A 38 11.57 27.15 -2.71
N ILE A 39 10.69 26.95 -3.68
CA ILE A 39 10.14 25.62 -4.00
C ILE A 39 11.23 24.72 -4.57
N GLU A 40 12.06 25.24 -5.47
CA GLU A 40 13.16 24.52 -6.11
C GLU A 40 14.25 24.14 -5.09
N THR A 41 14.46 24.92 -4.03
CA THR A 41 15.38 24.54 -2.93
C THR A 41 14.91 23.36 -2.09
N LEU A 42 13.63 22.97 -2.19
CA LEU A 42 13.14 21.75 -1.55
C LEU A 42 13.47 20.49 -2.35
N ALA A 43 13.91 20.62 -3.61
CA ALA A 43 14.21 19.48 -4.46
C ALA A 43 15.22 18.57 -3.74
N GLU A 44 14.83 17.31 -3.54
CA GLU A 44 15.68 16.30 -2.95
C GLU A 44 15.98 15.21 -3.98
N PRO A 45 17.21 14.66 -4.00
CA PRO A 45 17.51 13.55 -4.87
C PRO A 45 16.57 12.38 -4.56
N VAL A 46 16.02 11.79 -5.61
CA VAL A 46 15.13 10.62 -5.49
C VAL A 46 15.91 9.48 -4.84
N GLN A 47 15.51 9.11 -3.62
CA GLN A 47 16.12 7.99 -2.91
C GLN A 47 15.48 6.69 -3.35
N THR A 48 16.26 5.84 -4.01
CA THR A 48 15.94 4.42 -4.19
C THR A 48 16.29 3.70 -2.90
N VAL A 49 15.28 3.18 -2.19
CA VAL A 49 15.54 2.25 -1.09
C VAL A 49 15.96 0.93 -1.71
N THR A 50 17.25 0.60 -1.64
CA THR A 50 17.76 -0.70 -2.05
C THR A 50 17.67 -1.66 -0.88
N HIS A 51 16.91 -2.72 -1.07
CA HIS A 51 16.90 -3.88 -0.19
C HIS A 51 17.59 -5.01 -0.94
N ASP A 52 18.63 -5.60 -0.34
CA ASP A 52 19.45 -6.60 -1.03
C ASP A 52 18.82 -8.01 -0.95
N ASP A 53 18.02 -8.25 0.08
CA ASP A 53 17.46 -9.57 0.39
C ASP A 53 16.10 -9.78 -0.29
N LYS A 54 16.09 -10.60 -1.35
CA LYS A 54 14.87 -10.99 -2.06
C LYS A 54 14.08 -12.00 -1.23
N GLN A 55 13.06 -11.52 -0.55
CA GLN A 55 12.16 -12.35 0.25
C GLN A 55 11.15 -13.11 -0.62
N LEU A 56 10.48 -12.44 -1.55
CA LEU A 56 9.52 -13.06 -2.46
C LEU A 56 9.98 -12.93 -3.90
N LEU A 57 10.04 -14.04 -4.64
CA LEU A 57 10.48 -14.07 -6.03
C LEU A 57 9.40 -14.71 -6.90
N VAL A 58 8.93 -13.96 -7.89
CA VAL A 58 8.00 -14.42 -8.92
C VAL A 58 8.80 -14.61 -10.20
N GLN A 59 8.82 -15.83 -10.75
CA GLN A 59 9.63 -16.17 -11.92
C GLN A 59 8.77 -16.71 -13.06
N ASN A 60 8.79 -16.03 -14.20
CA ASN A 60 8.13 -16.44 -15.44
C ASN A 60 6.67 -16.88 -15.23
N LEU A 61 5.95 -16.16 -14.37
CA LEU A 61 4.60 -16.49 -13.95
C LEU A 61 3.65 -16.40 -15.13
N THR A 62 2.90 -17.47 -15.35
CA THR A 62 1.87 -17.56 -16.39
C THR A 62 0.54 -17.94 -15.76
N PHE A 63 -0.52 -17.20 -16.07
CA PHE A 63 -1.85 -17.46 -15.53
C PHE A 63 -2.95 -16.99 -16.49
N ALA A 64 -4.03 -17.76 -16.57
CA ALA A 64 -5.24 -17.44 -17.32
C ALA A 64 -6.46 -17.86 -16.50
N TYR A 65 -7.56 -17.07 -16.54
CA TYR A 65 -8.82 -17.48 -15.92
C TYR A 65 -9.55 -18.56 -16.73
N ASP A 66 -9.39 -18.53 -18.05
CA ASP A 66 -9.89 -19.53 -18.98
C ASP A 66 -8.79 -19.88 -20.01
N GLN A 67 -9.10 -20.78 -20.95
CA GLN A 67 -8.12 -21.27 -21.93
C GLN A 67 -7.91 -20.33 -23.13
N GLN A 68 -8.54 -19.15 -23.18
CA GLN A 68 -8.50 -18.32 -24.38
C GLN A 68 -7.33 -17.34 -24.36
N GLU A 69 -7.17 -16.56 -23.30
CA GLU A 69 -6.10 -15.56 -23.20
C GLU A 69 -5.47 -15.53 -21.80
N PRO A 70 -4.13 -15.67 -21.71
CA PRO A 70 -3.43 -15.53 -20.44
C PRO A 70 -3.46 -14.07 -19.97
N LEU A 71 -3.84 -13.88 -18.71
CA LEU A 71 -3.72 -12.61 -18.02
C LEU A 71 -2.27 -12.28 -17.71
N PHE A 72 -1.45 -13.28 -17.38
CA PHE A 72 -0.01 -13.10 -17.18
C PHE A 72 0.74 -14.04 -18.12
N GLU A 73 1.73 -13.49 -18.83
CA GLU A 73 2.67 -14.25 -19.66
C GLU A 73 4.11 -13.92 -19.23
N ASN A 74 4.79 -14.89 -18.62
CA ASN A 74 6.18 -14.75 -18.16
C ASN A 74 6.43 -13.56 -17.21
N LEU A 75 5.45 -13.19 -16.38
CA LEU A 75 5.61 -12.10 -15.41
C LEU A 75 6.69 -12.47 -14.38
N SER A 76 7.69 -11.62 -14.23
CA SER A 76 8.77 -11.82 -13.26
C SER A 76 8.99 -10.57 -12.42
N THR A 77 9.09 -10.74 -11.11
CA THR A 77 9.40 -9.64 -10.18
C THR A 77 9.98 -10.20 -8.88
N SER A 78 10.62 -9.34 -8.11
CA SER A 78 11.05 -9.64 -6.75
C SER A 78 10.54 -8.59 -5.78
N ILE A 79 10.22 -9.05 -4.58
CA ILE A 79 9.86 -8.24 -3.42
C ILE A 79 10.90 -8.51 -2.36
N HIS A 80 11.42 -7.44 -1.78
CA HIS A 80 12.51 -7.50 -0.82
C HIS A 80 12.01 -7.43 0.62
N GLU A 81 12.78 -8.00 1.54
CA GLU A 81 12.44 -8.02 2.96
C GLU A 81 12.31 -6.61 3.54
N GLY A 82 11.26 -6.37 4.33
CA GLY A 82 11.01 -5.09 5.00
C GLY A 82 10.64 -3.94 4.06
N GLU A 83 10.49 -4.17 2.76
CA GLU A 83 10.14 -3.11 1.82
C GLU A 83 8.65 -2.75 1.88
N ILE A 84 8.34 -1.48 1.60
CA ILE A 84 6.96 -1.03 1.40
C ILE A 84 6.75 -0.85 -0.11
N LEU A 85 6.17 -1.86 -0.75
CA LEU A 85 5.93 -1.93 -2.18
C LEU A 85 4.51 -1.48 -2.52
N GLY A 86 4.38 -0.62 -3.53
CA GLY A 86 3.11 -0.28 -4.16
C GLY A 86 2.90 -1.09 -5.44
N ILE A 87 1.73 -1.67 -5.64
CA ILE A 87 1.31 -2.25 -6.91
C ILE A 87 0.20 -1.37 -7.48
N VAL A 88 0.47 -0.75 -8.62
CA VAL A 88 -0.40 0.25 -9.25
C VAL A 88 -0.75 -0.16 -10.66
N GLY A 89 -1.83 0.40 -11.21
CA GLY A 89 -2.27 0.07 -12.56
C GLY A 89 -3.77 0.19 -12.75
N LYS A 90 -4.23 0.09 -13.99
CA LYS A 90 -5.65 0.21 -14.33
C LYS A 90 -6.51 -0.88 -13.67
N ASN A 91 -7.78 -0.60 -13.45
CA ASN A 91 -8.74 -1.63 -13.08
C ASN A 91 -8.75 -2.75 -14.12
N GLY A 92 -8.65 -4.00 -13.65
CA GLY A 92 -8.53 -5.17 -14.53
C GLY A 92 -7.10 -5.50 -14.98
N SER A 93 -6.07 -4.75 -14.59
CA SER A 93 -4.67 -5.05 -14.99
C SER A 93 -4.06 -6.29 -14.32
N GLY A 94 -4.78 -6.95 -13.42
CA GLY A 94 -4.34 -8.18 -12.76
C GLY A 94 -3.78 -8.01 -11.35
N LYS A 95 -3.76 -6.81 -10.75
CA LYS A 95 -3.20 -6.58 -9.39
C LYS A 95 -3.77 -7.52 -8.32
N THR A 96 -5.10 -7.58 -8.19
CA THR A 96 -5.77 -8.50 -7.26
C THR A 96 -5.52 -9.96 -7.63
N THR A 97 -5.45 -10.27 -8.92
CA THR A 97 -5.10 -11.62 -9.41
C THR A 97 -3.68 -12.03 -9.00
N LEU A 98 -2.72 -11.12 -9.10
CA LEU A 98 -1.36 -11.33 -8.63
C LEU A 98 -1.36 -11.62 -7.12
N SER A 99 -2.04 -10.81 -6.31
CA SER A 99 -2.16 -11.06 -4.86
C SER A 99 -2.78 -12.43 -4.56
N HIS A 100 -3.79 -12.85 -5.31
CA HIS A 100 -4.40 -14.18 -5.16
C HIS A 100 -3.45 -15.31 -5.56
N LEU A 101 -2.55 -15.11 -6.53
CA LEU A 101 -1.51 -16.07 -6.89
C LEU A 101 -0.43 -16.14 -5.80
N LEU A 102 -0.06 -15.01 -5.21
CA LEU A 102 0.89 -14.96 -4.09
C LEU A 102 0.34 -15.69 -2.85
N THR A 103 -0.94 -15.49 -2.52
CA THR A 103 -1.59 -16.13 -1.37
C THR A 103 -2.06 -17.57 -1.63
N GLY A 104 -2.03 -18.03 -2.89
CA GLY A 104 -2.45 -19.37 -3.28
C GLY A 104 -3.96 -19.55 -3.44
N PHE A 105 -4.77 -18.48 -3.46
CA PHE A 105 -6.18 -18.56 -3.85
C PHE A 105 -6.35 -18.93 -5.33
N LEU A 106 -5.34 -18.63 -6.13
CA LEU A 106 -5.23 -19.07 -7.52
C LEU A 106 -3.91 -19.84 -7.69
N THR A 107 -3.91 -20.80 -8.60
CA THR A 107 -2.72 -21.56 -8.97
C THR A 107 -2.23 -21.10 -10.34
N PRO A 108 -0.96 -20.71 -10.49
CA PRO A 108 -0.43 -20.36 -11.80
C PRO A 108 -0.39 -21.58 -12.72
N SER A 109 -0.51 -21.34 -14.03
CA SER A 109 -0.37 -22.36 -15.07
C SER A 109 1.08 -22.62 -15.47
N GLY A 110 2.00 -21.72 -15.09
CA GLY A 110 3.43 -21.86 -15.29
C GLY A 110 4.23 -20.85 -14.48
N GLY A 111 5.55 -21.04 -14.43
CA GLY A 111 6.46 -20.25 -13.59
C GLY A 111 6.55 -20.76 -12.16
N ASP A 112 7.12 -19.94 -11.28
CA ASP A 112 7.29 -20.24 -9.86
C ASP A 112 7.09 -19.00 -8.98
N ILE A 113 6.69 -19.23 -7.73
CA ILE A 113 6.61 -18.22 -6.68
C ILE A 113 7.39 -18.77 -5.49
N GLN A 114 8.47 -18.11 -5.12
CA GLN A 114 9.37 -18.53 -4.05
C GLN A 114 9.35 -17.54 -2.89
N LEU A 115 9.36 -18.06 -1.66
CA LEU A 115 9.60 -17.32 -0.43
C LEU A 115 10.93 -17.79 0.16
N ASP A 116 11.88 -16.88 0.35
CA ASP A 116 13.24 -17.16 0.85
C ASP A 116 13.93 -18.31 0.09
N GLY A 117 13.75 -18.33 -1.23
CA GLY A 117 14.30 -19.35 -2.12
C GLY A 117 13.56 -20.70 -2.13
N ARG A 118 12.49 -20.87 -1.33
CA ARG A 118 11.62 -22.05 -1.34
C ARG A 118 10.38 -21.80 -2.19
N SER A 119 10.09 -22.68 -3.16
CA SER A 119 8.83 -22.63 -3.92
C SER A 119 7.60 -22.81 -3.02
N LEU A 120 6.59 -21.97 -3.24
CA LEU A 120 5.29 -22.02 -2.59
C LEU A 120 4.26 -22.83 -3.40
N LEU A 121 4.58 -23.32 -4.60
CA LEU A 121 3.59 -23.94 -5.50
C LEU A 121 2.92 -25.19 -4.91
N SER A 122 3.62 -25.92 -4.04
CA SER A 122 3.09 -27.07 -3.30
C SER A 122 2.31 -26.69 -2.04
N ASP A 123 2.45 -25.45 -1.58
CA ASP A 123 1.90 -25.01 -0.31
C ASP A 123 0.40 -24.74 -0.45
N SER A 124 -0.36 -25.28 0.49
CA SER A 124 -1.76 -24.96 0.66
C SER A 124 -1.96 -23.49 1.03
N ILE A 125 -3.18 -22.98 0.82
CA ILE A 125 -3.58 -21.63 1.25
C ILE A 125 -3.26 -21.42 2.74
N LYS A 126 -3.43 -22.46 3.57
CA LYS A 126 -3.16 -22.38 5.00
C LYS A 126 -1.67 -22.20 5.30
N GLU A 127 -0.80 -22.99 4.65
CA GLU A 127 0.65 -22.89 4.82
C GLU A 127 1.16 -21.54 4.32
N ARG A 128 0.67 -21.05 3.17
CA ARG A 128 0.99 -19.70 2.69
C ARG A 128 0.52 -18.61 3.66
N ALA A 129 -0.65 -18.77 4.27
CA ALA A 129 -1.20 -17.82 5.23
C ALA A 129 -0.44 -17.76 6.57
N ASP A 130 0.52 -18.66 6.81
CA ASP A 130 1.46 -18.52 7.94
C ASP A 130 2.55 -17.47 7.66
N HIS A 131 2.83 -17.19 6.39
CA HIS A 131 3.87 -16.25 5.97
C HIS A 131 3.31 -14.98 5.32
N ILE A 132 2.21 -15.10 4.56
CA ILE A 132 1.62 -14.03 3.75
C ILE A 132 0.21 -13.72 4.27
N GLY A 133 0.07 -12.57 4.91
CA GLY A 133 -1.21 -12.00 5.30
C GLY A 133 -1.87 -11.25 4.14
N TYR A 134 -3.19 -11.37 3.99
CA TYR A 134 -3.94 -10.64 2.97
C TYR A 134 -5.16 -9.94 3.57
N VAL A 135 -5.28 -8.64 3.30
CA VAL A 135 -6.39 -7.80 3.73
C VAL A 135 -7.15 -7.31 2.51
N LEU A 136 -8.41 -7.70 2.42
CA LEU A 136 -9.33 -7.31 1.34
C LEU A 136 -9.76 -5.84 1.47
N GLN A 137 -10.11 -5.24 0.33
CA GLN A 137 -10.62 -3.85 0.26
C GLN A 137 -11.82 -3.58 1.16
N ASN A 138 -12.81 -4.49 1.17
CA ASN A 138 -14.00 -4.35 2.00
C ASN A 138 -13.87 -5.20 3.27
N PRO A 139 -13.76 -4.59 4.47
CA PRO A 139 -13.62 -5.36 5.69
C PRO A 139 -14.83 -6.26 5.97
N ASN A 140 -16.02 -5.91 5.50
CA ASN A 140 -17.22 -6.73 5.70
C ASN A 140 -17.17 -8.05 4.91
N HIS A 141 -16.31 -8.18 3.89
CA HIS A 141 -16.09 -9.45 3.19
C HIS A 141 -15.16 -10.38 3.97
N MET A 142 -14.44 -9.85 4.96
CA MET A 142 -13.41 -10.57 5.70
C MET A 142 -13.88 -10.97 7.11
N ILE A 143 -14.67 -10.10 7.75
CA ILE A 143 -15.20 -10.32 9.11
C ILE A 143 -16.10 -11.55 9.15
N THR A 144 -15.84 -12.46 10.08
CA THR A 144 -16.61 -13.71 10.23
C THR A 144 -17.21 -13.91 11.63
N LYS A 145 -16.73 -13.18 12.64
CA LYS A 145 -17.15 -13.33 14.03
C LYS A 145 -18.13 -12.25 14.46
N ALA A 146 -18.71 -12.44 15.64
CA ALA A 146 -19.68 -11.50 16.19
C ALA A 146 -19.03 -10.38 17.00
N THR A 147 -17.89 -10.65 17.66
CA THR A 147 -17.21 -9.73 18.58
C THR A 147 -15.81 -9.37 18.09
N VAL A 148 -15.33 -8.18 18.51
CA VAL A 148 -13.98 -7.68 18.18
C VAL A 148 -12.90 -8.66 18.61
N PHE A 149 -12.96 -9.16 19.86
CA PHE A 149 -11.98 -10.10 20.38
C PHE A 149 -11.97 -11.41 19.59
N ASP A 150 -13.14 -11.98 19.32
CA ASP A 150 -13.23 -13.27 18.63
C ASP A 150 -12.73 -13.20 17.19
N GLU A 151 -12.92 -12.05 16.52
CA GLU A 151 -12.41 -11.85 15.16
C GLU A 151 -10.89 -11.95 15.13
N VAL A 152 -10.19 -11.24 16.03
CA VAL A 152 -8.73 -11.30 16.12
C VAL A 152 -8.26 -12.67 16.62
N ALA A 153 -8.95 -13.26 17.59
CA ALA A 153 -8.61 -14.59 18.13
C ALA A 153 -8.75 -15.73 17.11
N SER A 154 -9.60 -15.56 16.09
CA SER A 154 -10.01 -16.61 15.15
C SER A 154 -8.83 -17.34 14.52
N GLY A 155 -7.87 -16.59 13.97
CA GLY A 155 -6.71 -17.17 13.30
C GLY A 155 -5.76 -17.93 14.22
N LEU A 156 -5.63 -17.49 15.48
CA LEU A 156 -4.80 -18.15 16.50
C LEU A 156 -5.45 -19.46 16.98
N ARG A 157 -6.76 -19.43 17.27
CA ARG A 157 -7.51 -20.62 17.69
C ARG A 157 -7.54 -21.69 16.60
N LEU A 158 -7.64 -21.29 15.32
CA LEU A 158 -7.53 -22.22 14.18
C LEU A 158 -6.16 -22.91 14.08
N ARG A 159 -5.13 -22.35 14.70
CA ARG A 159 -3.77 -22.92 14.82
C ARG A 159 -3.55 -23.66 16.14
N ASN A 160 -4.61 -23.88 16.92
CA ASN A 160 -4.59 -24.55 18.22
C ASN A 160 -3.59 -23.91 19.21
N ILE A 161 -3.43 -22.58 19.14
CA ILE A 161 -2.68 -21.82 20.16
C ILE A 161 -3.45 -21.88 21.48
N ASP A 162 -2.72 -21.99 22.59
CA ASP A 162 -3.29 -22.02 23.93
C ASP A 162 -4.10 -20.75 24.25
N GLU A 163 -5.23 -20.87 24.95
CA GLU A 163 -6.17 -19.76 25.15
C GLU A 163 -5.59 -18.62 26.02
N GLU A 164 -4.64 -18.91 26.90
CA GLU A 164 -3.91 -17.88 27.66
C GLU A 164 -3.06 -17.03 26.70
N GLN A 165 -2.33 -17.68 25.80
CA GLN A 165 -1.53 -17.02 24.76
C GLN A 165 -2.40 -16.29 23.72
N VAL A 166 -3.56 -16.86 23.36
CA VAL A 166 -4.54 -16.19 22.50
C VAL A 166 -4.97 -14.88 23.14
N THR A 167 -5.34 -14.92 24.43
CA THR A 167 -5.81 -13.74 25.14
C THR A 167 -4.74 -12.66 25.22
N GLU A 168 -3.50 -13.01 25.55
CA GLU A 168 -2.38 -12.07 25.59
C GLU A 168 -2.16 -11.39 24.23
N ARG A 169 -1.95 -12.17 23.17
CA ARG A 169 -1.67 -11.65 21.82
C ARG A 169 -2.81 -10.81 21.26
N VAL A 170 -4.06 -11.22 21.48
CA VAL A 170 -5.23 -10.46 21.02
C VAL A 170 -5.28 -9.10 21.72
N ARG A 171 -5.02 -9.04 23.03
CA ARG A 171 -5.04 -7.78 23.76
C ARG A 171 -3.92 -6.85 23.34
N GLU A 172 -2.70 -7.35 23.17
CA GLU A 172 -1.58 -6.57 22.62
C GLU A 172 -1.93 -5.98 21.25
N MET A 173 -2.46 -6.81 20.35
CA MET A 173 -2.84 -6.37 19.01
C MET A 173 -3.97 -5.34 19.04
N LEU A 174 -5.01 -5.55 19.85
CA LEU A 174 -6.11 -4.61 19.98
C LEU A 174 -5.70 -3.28 20.63
N GLN A 175 -4.71 -3.27 21.52
CA GLN A 175 -4.13 -2.03 22.03
C GLN A 175 -3.40 -1.27 20.93
N LEU A 176 -2.64 -2.00 20.10
CA LEU A 176 -1.84 -1.43 19.02
C LEU A 176 -2.72 -0.77 17.93
N VAL A 177 -3.93 -1.31 17.68
CA VAL A 177 -4.92 -0.71 16.75
C VAL A 177 -5.98 0.19 17.41
N ASP A 178 -5.82 0.53 18.69
CA ASP A 178 -6.75 1.36 19.47
C ASP A 178 -8.20 0.82 19.50
N LEU A 179 -8.35 -0.48 19.73
CA LEU A 179 -9.63 -1.19 19.82
C LEU A 179 -9.79 -2.03 21.12
N ASP A 180 -8.81 -2.07 22.03
CA ASP A 180 -8.91 -2.89 23.27
C ASP A 180 -10.11 -2.50 24.15
N GLY A 181 -10.48 -1.21 24.19
CA GLY A 181 -11.68 -0.73 24.89
C GLY A 181 -13.00 -1.25 24.30
N MET A 182 -12.99 -1.69 23.04
CA MET A 182 -14.14 -2.22 22.30
C MET A 182 -14.06 -3.74 22.13
N ARG A 183 -13.11 -4.44 22.77
CA ARG A 183 -12.86 -5.88 22.57
C ARG A 183 -14.11 -6.78 22.70
N ASN A 184 -15.05 -6.41 23.57
CA ASN A 184 -16.28 -7.18 23.79
C ASN A 184 -17.49 -6.62 23.02
N TRP A 185 -17.30 -5.59 22.19
CA TRP A 185 -18.38 -4.99 21.43
C TRP A 185 -18.77 -5.89 20.25
N PRO A 186 -20.07 -5.87 19.86
CA PRO A 186 -20.48 -6.47 18.60
C PRO A 186 -19.84 -5.70 17.44
N ILE A 187 -19.31 -6.41 16.44
CA ILE A 187 -18.64 -5.78 15.29
C ILE A 187 -19.58 -4.87 14.48
N SER A 188 -20.90 -5.13 14.53
CA SER A 188 -21.92 -4.27 13.92
C SER A 188 -21.95 -2.84 14.47
N ALA A 189 -21.44 -2.62 15.69
CA ALA A 189 -21.34 -1.29 16.30
C ALA A 189 -20.10 -0.49 15.85
N LEU A 190 -19.16 -1.14 15.14
CA LEU A 190 -17.95 -0.46 14.68
C LEU A 190 -18.21 0.38 13.43
N SER A 191 -17.55 1.53 13.37
CA SER A 191 -17.44 2.33 12.15
C SER A 191 -16.67 1.57 11.06
N PHE A 192 -16.79 2.00 9.80
CA PHE A 192 -16.08 1.38 8.69
C PHE A 192 -14.55 1.40 8.88
N GLY A 193 -13.99 2.52 9.34
CA GLY A 193 -12.55 2.64 9.62
C GLY A 193 -12.10 1.73 10.77
N GLN A 194 -12.91 1.59 11.83
CA GLN A 194 -12.64 0.64 12.91
C GLN A 194 -12.67 -0.81 12.41
N LYS A 195 -13.61 -1.17 11.54
CA LYS A 195 -13.64 -2.50 10.90
C LYS A 195 -12.40 -2.75 10.05
N LYS A 196 -11.89 -1.76 9.31
CA LYS A 196 -10.62 -1.88 8.57
C LYS A 196 -9.44 -2.16 9.50
N ARG A 197 -9.31 -1.40 10.59
CA ARG A 197 -8.28 -1.64 11.61
C ARG A 197 -8.40 -3.05 12.22
N LEU A 198 -9.64 -3.49 12.51
CA LEU A 198 -9.91 -4.81 13.03
C LEU A 198 -9.46 -5.93 12.06
N THR A 199 -9.77 -5.82 10.77
CA THR A 199 -9.36 -6.83 9.79
C THR A 199 -7.85 -6.90 9.61
N ILE A 200 -7.15 -5.77 9.72
CA ILE A 200 -5.68 -5.75 9.68
C ILE A 200 -5.12 -6.40 10.95
N ALA A 201 -5.68 -6.09 12.13
CA ALA A 201 -5.31 -6.73 13.39
C ALA A 201 -5.51 -8.25 13.36
N ALA A 202 -6.62 -8.74 12.80
CA ALA A 202 -6.91 -10.17 12.69
C ALA A 202 -5.89 -10.92 11.83
N VAL A 203 -5.25 -10.24 10.88
CA VAL A 203 -4.15 -10.81 10.08
C VAL A 203 -2.82 -10.66 10.79
N LEU A 204 -2.50 -9.47 11.30
CA LEU A 204 -1.21 -9.18 11.93
C LEU A 204 -0.96 -9.95 13.23
N VAL A 205 -2.01 -10.36 13.94
CA VAL A 205 -1.86 -11.16 15.17
C VAL A 205 -1.17 -12.51 14.91
N LEU A 206 -1.21 -12.98 13.65
CA LEU A 206 -0.52 -14.19 13.19
C LEU A 206 0.97 -13.95 12.93
N LYS A 207 1.42 -12.69 12.95
CA LYS A 207 2.80 -12.26 12.65
C LYS A 207 3.28 -12.73 11.27
N PRO A 208 2.56 -12.41 10.18
CA PRO A 208 3.04 -12.73 8.84
C PRO A 208 4.31 -11.94 8.52
N GLU A 209 5.18 -12.52 7.70
CA GLU A 209 6.39 -11.88 7.18
C GLU A 209 6.05 -10.84 6.11
N ILE A 210 5.01 -11.13 5.31
CA ILE A 210 4.52 -10.27 4.23
C ILE A 210 3.05 -9.92 4.51
N LEU A 211 2.71 -8.63 4.45
CA LEU A 211 1.34 -8.14 4.54
C LEU A 211 0.91 -7.50 3.21
N ILE A 212 -0.07 -8.09 2.54
CA ILE A 212 -0.71 -7.53 1.34
C ILE A 212 -2.01 -6.82 1.74
N LEU A 213 -2.15 -5.54 1.37
CA LEU A 213 -3.37 -4.74 1.57
C LEU A 213 -3.94 -4.29 0.23
N ASP A 214 -5.19 -4.68 -0.06
CA ASP A 214 -5.91 -4.23 -1.24
C ASP A 214 -6.74 -2.97 -0.92
N GLU A 215 -6.36 -1.82 -1.49
CA GLU A 215 -7.00 -0.52 -1.31
C GLU A 215 -7.30 -0.15 0.17
N PRO A 216 -6.27 -0.11 1.04
CA PRO A 216 -6.43 0.09 2.48
C PRO A 216 -7.04 1.45 2.84
N THR A 217 -6.89 2.49 2.03
CA THR A 217 -7.43 3.84 2.29
C THR A 217 -8.81 4.09 1.69
N ALA A 218 -9.32 3.19 0.85
CA ALA A 218 -10.62 3.37 0.21
C ALA A 218 -11.76 3.59 1.23
N GLY A 219 -12.54 4.66 1.02
CA GLY A 219 -13.68 5.01 1.87
C GLY A 219 -13.31 5.60 3.24
N GLN A 220 -12.05 5.96 3.48
CA GLN A 220 -11.60 6.65 4.69
C GLN A 220 -11.41 8.15 4.44
N ASP A 221 -11.48 8.95 5.51
CA ASP A 221 -11.06 10.36 5.46
C ASP A 221 -9.55 10.51 5.72
N ALA A 222 -9.02 11.69 5.42
CA ALA A 222 -7.60 12.04 5.57
C ALA A 222 -7.00 11.67 6.94
N THR A 223 -7.76 11.93 8.02
CA THR A 223 -7.30 11.69 9.39
C THR A 223 -7.15 10.20 9.66
N HIS A 224 -8.17 9.40 9.32
CA HIS A 224 -8.15 7.96 9.50
C HIS A 224 -7.13 7.28 8.58
N THR A 225 -6.97 7.76 7.35
CA THR A 225 -5.90 7.33 6.42
C THR A 225 -4.52 7.56 7.04
N SER A 226 -4.25 8.76 7.56
CA SER A 226 -2.96 9.08 8.18
C SER A 226 -2.67 8.18 9.39
N GLN A 227 -3.66 7.97 10.25
CA GLN A 227 -3.54 7.05 11.39
C GLN A 227 -3.23 5.62 10.95
N LEU A 228 -3.90 5.13 9.90
CA LEU A 228 -3.67 3.79 9.38
C LEU A 228 -2.24 3.65 8.83
N LEU A 229 -1.79 4.62 8.03
CA LEU A 229 -0.45 4.60 7.46
C LEU A 229 0.64 4.69 8.54
N SER A 230 0.49 5.56 9.54
CA SER A 230 1.40 5.60 10.69
C SER A 230 1.47 4.27 11.44
N PHE A 231 0.33 3.61 11.63
CA PHE A 231 0.28 2.29 12.25
C PHE A 231 1.02 1.24 11.41
N LEU A 232 0.76 1.17 10.10
CA LEU A 232 1.46 0.24 9.20
C LEU A 232 2.98 0.51 9.16
N GLN A 233 3.39 1.78 9.19
CA GLN A 233 4.80 2.18 9.26
C GLN A 233 5.45 1.68 10.55
N ASN A 234 4.78 1.82 11.69
CA ASN A 234 5.29 1.33 12.96
C ASN A 234 5.44 -0.19 12.96
N ILE A 235 4.51 -0.93 12.33
CA ILE A 235 4.62 -2.38 12.18
C ILE A 235 5.82 -2.76 11.29
N ASN A 236 5.97 -2.10 10.14
CA ASN A 236 7.11 -2.31 9.24
C ASN A 236 8.45 -2.08 9.96
N ILE A 237 8.59 -0.97 10.71
CA ILE A 237 9.82 -0.65 11.43
C ILE A 237 10.07 -1.62 12.60
N ALA A 238 9.05 -1.92 13.40
CA ALA A 238 9.23 -2.72 14.62
C ALA A 238 9.49 -4.21 14.32
N ASN A 239 8.88 -4.74 13.26
CA ASN A 239 8.88 -6.18 12.99
C ASN A 239 9.61 -6.55 11.68
N HIS A 240 10.15 -5.58 10.96
CA HIS A 240 10.70 -5.77 9.61
C HIS A 240 9.69 -6.41 8.62
N THR A 241 8.38 -6.24 8.86
CA THR A 241 7.33 -6.81 8.01
C THR A 241 7.34 -6.15 6.63
N THR A 242 7.40 -6.95 5.57
CA THR A 242 7.24 -6.49 4.18
C THR A 242 5.79 -6.11 3.93
N ILE A 243 5.54 -4.93 3.36
CA ILE A 243 4.18 -4.44 3.11
C ILE A 243 3.98 -4.23 1.62
N ILE A 244 2.97 -4.89 1.05
CA ILE A 244 2.56 -4.73 -0.33
C ILE A 244 1.19 -4.04 -0.34
N ILE A 245 1.09 -2.89 -0.98
CA ILE A 245 -0.16 -2.14 -1.10
C ILE A 245 -0.59 -2.10 -2.55
N ILE A 246 -1.77 -2.65 -2.83
CA ILE A 246 -2.46 -2.41 -4.09
C ILE A 246 -3.24 -1.11 -3.93
N THR A 247 -2.94 -0.10 -4.75
CA THR A 247 -3.68 1.16 -4.69
C THR A 247 -3.69 1.95 -6.00
N HIS A 248 -4.66 2.85 -6.10
CA HIS A 248 -4.70 3.96 -7.05
C HIS A 248 -4.62 5.33 -6.33
N ASP A 249 -4.29 5.37 -5.04
CA ASP A 249 -4.23 6.58 -4.22
C ASP A 249 -2.84 7.25 -4.34
N MET A 250 -2.79 8.41 -4.98
CA MET A 250 -1.52 9.14 -5.20
C MET A 250 -0.92 9.69 -3.91
N HIS A 251 -1.76 10.02 -2.92
CA HIS A 251 -1.27 10.48 -1.63
C HIS A 251 -0.60 9.34 -0.87
N LEU A 252 -1.18 8.13 -0.93
CA LEU A 252 -0.55 6.94 -0.36
C LEU A 252 0.78 6.64 -1.06
N LEU A 253 0.80 6.63 -2.39
CA LEU A 253 2.02 6.35 -3.15
C LEU A 253 3.14 7.33 -2.81
N ALA A 254 2.85 8.63 -2.80
CA ALA A 254 3.85 9.66 -2.55
C ALA A 254 4.42 9.63 -1.12
N ASN A 255 3.58 9.34 -0.11
CA ASN A 255 3.98 9.49 1.29
C ASN A 255 4.44 8.18 1.95
N PHE A 256 3.95 7.03 1.51
CA PHE A 256 4.11 5.77 2.22
C PHE A 256 4.99 4.76 1.48
N VAL A 257 4.82 4.64 0.17
CA VAL A 257 5.49 3.61 -0.66
C VAL A 257 6.97 3.95 -0.91
N GLN A 258 7.83 2.92 -0.94
CA GLN A 258 9.25 3.03 -1.26
C GLN A 258 9.55 2.74 -2.74
N ARG A 259 8.87 1.73 -3.29
CA ARG A 259 9.04 1.23 -4.65
C ARG A 259 7.67 0.88 -5.23
N ALA A 260 7.45 1.14 -6.51
CA ALA A 260 6.18 0.93 -7.19
C ALA A 260 6.35 0.03 -8.41
N LEU A 261 5.53 -1.02 -8.47
CA LEU A 261 5.35 -1.85 -9.66
C LEU A 261 4.12 -1.37 -10.43
N VAL A 262 4.33 -0.93 -11.67
CA VAL A 262 3.27 -0.49 -12.57
C VAL A 262 2.81 -1.69 -13.41
N VAL A 263 1.63 -2.22 -13.10
CA VAL A 263 1.06 -3.38 -13.78
C VAL A 263 0.00 -2.94 -14.78
N VAL A 264 0.24 -3.19 -16.06
CA VAL A 264 -0.66 -2.85 -17.18
C VAL A 264 -0.82 -4.07 -18.06
N ASP A 265 -2.06 -4.45 -18.36
CA ASP A 265 -2.42 -5.55 -19.26
C ASP A 265 -1.59 -6.83 -19.02
N GLY A 266 -1.42 -7.22 -17.76
CA GLY A 266 -0.69 -8.45 -17.43
C GLY A 266 0.82 -8.35 -17.38
N GLN A 267 1.39 -7.17 -17.56
CA GLN A 267 2.84 -6.96 -17.60
C GLN A 267 3.28 -5.89 -16.60
N ILE A 268 4.53 -5.99 -16.15
CA ILE A 268 5.18 -4.94 -15.37
C ILE A 268 5.77 -3.95 -16.36
N LEU A 269 5.08 -2.83 -16.54
CA LEU A 269 5.50 -1.75 -17.41
C LEU A 269 6.67 -0.97 -16.81
N ALA A 270 6.70 -0.82 -15.49
CA ALA A 270 7.76 -0.13 -14.78
C ALA A 270 7.93 -0.68 -13.36
N ASP A 271 9.17 -0.61 -12.89
CA ASP A 271 9.60 -0.91 -11.53
C ASP A 271 10.49 0.25 -11.10
N THR A 272 9.95 1.15 -10.29
CA THR A 272 10.47 2.52 -10.12
C THR A 272 10.09 3.09 -8.76
N THR A 273 10.59 4.26 -8.40
CA THR A 273 10.13 4.96 -7.20
C THR A 273 8.78 5.67 -7.42
N PRO A 274 7.98 5.93 -6.37
CA PRO A 274 6.80 6.76 -6.51
C PRO A 274 7.09 8.17 -7.04
N ALA A 275 8.24 8.74 -6.68
CA ALA A 275 8.64 10.07 -7.13
C ALA A 275 8.80 10.14 -8.66
N GLU A 276 9.49 9.15 -9.24
CA GLU A 276 9.68 9.00 -10.70
C GLU A 276 8.36 8.65 -11.39
N LEU A 277 7.58 7.71 -10.84
CA LEU A 277 6.27 7.34 -11.36
C LEU A 277 5.35 8.57 -11.49
N LEU A 278 5.22 9.36 -10.42
CA LEU A 278 4.32 10.51 -10.36
C LEU A 278 4.82 11.72 -11.16
N ALA A 279 6.07 11.68 -11.61
CA ALA A 279 6.69 12.65 -12.50
C ALA A 279 6.64 12.25 -13.99
N ASN A 280 6.15 11.05 -14.31
CA ASN A 280 6.10 10.53 -15.67
C ASN A 280 4.65 10.41 -16.16
N GLU A 281 4.22 11.37 -16.98
CA GLU A 281 2.85 11.43 -17.51
C GLU A 281 2.43 10.17 -18.27
N ALA A 282 3.32 9.58 -19.08
CA ALA A 282 3.02 8.37 -19.82
C ALA A 282 2.77 7.16 -18.90
N LEU A 283 3.55 7.02 -17.82
CA LEU A 283 3.35 5.96 -16.83
C LEU A 283 2.09 6.19 -15.99
N VAL A 284 1.83 7.44 -15.57
CA VAL A 284 0.61 7.83 -14.86
C VAL A 284 -0.62 7.48 -15.69
N ASP A 285 -0.64 7.85 -16.97
CA ASP A 285 -1.76 7.59 -17.87
C ASP A 285 -1.94 6.09 -18.13
N ALA A 286 -0.86 5.37 -18.42
CA ALA A 286 -0.89 3.92 -18.63
C ALA A 286 -1.41 3.17 -17.39
N ALA A 287 -1.03 3.63 -16.21
CA ALA A 287 -1.50 3.09 -14.94
C ALA A 287 -2.92 3.56 -14.57
N SER A 288 -3.56 4.42 -15.39
CA SER A 288 -4.85 5.07 -15.11
C SER A 288 -4.88 5.80 -13.77
N LEU A 289 -3.73 6.37 -13.41
CA LEU A 289 -3.55 7.23 -12.25
C LEU A 289 -3.88 8.68 -12.62
N ARG A 290 -3.82 9.59 -11.64
CA ARG A 290 -4.03 11.02 -11.88
C ARG A 290 -2.72 11.75 -11.70
N THR A 291 -2.42 12.66 -12.63
CA THR A 291 -1.31 13.62 -12.48
C THR A 291 -1.41 14.32 -11.13
N THR A 292 -0.33 14.34 -10.37
CA THR A 292 -0.32 15.01 -9.07
C THR A 292 -0.35 16.52 -9.22
N SER A 293 -0.85 17.20 -8.19
CA SER A 293 -0.80 18.66 -8.16
C SER A 293 0.64 19.20 -8.09
N ILE A 294 1.59 18.43 -7.56
CA ILE A 294 3.02 18.80 -7.58
C ILE A 294 3.55 18.79 -9.01
N TYR A 295 3.28 17.72 -9.77
CA TYR A 295 3.73 17.63 -11.16
C TYR A 295 3.18 18.81 -11.99
N ARG A 296 1.89 19.14 -11.84
CA ARG A 296 1.30 20.31 -12.52
C ARG A 296 1.92 21.63 -12.09
N LEU A 297 2.19 21.80 -10.79
CA LEU A 297 2.86 23.00 -10.28
C LEU A 297 4.27 23.12 -10.87
N ALA A 298 5.04 22.03 -10.89
CA ALA A 298 6.38 21.99 -11.45
C ALA A 298 6.39 22.35 -12.94
N GLN A 299 5.44 21.83 -13.72
CA GLN A 299 5.27 22.21 -15.14
C GLN A 299 4.99 23.71 -15.29
N ARG A 300 4.06 24.28 -14.49
CA ARG A 300 3.74 25.72 -14.54
C ARG A 300 4.93 26.61 -14.15
N LEU A 301 5.79 26.13 -13.24
CA LEU A 301 7.00 26.83 -12.81
C LEU A 301 8.23 26.54 -13.69
N SER A 302 8.09 25.68 -14.71
CA SER A 302 9.21 25.21 -15.56
C SER A 302 10.36 24.61 -14.75
N ILE A 303 10.04 23.83 -13.71
CA ILE A 303 11.01 23.09 -12.91
C ILE A 303 11.39 21.82 -13.68
N VAL A 304 12.69 21.57 -13.81
CA VAL A 304 13.24 20.52 -14.70
C VAL A 304 13.06 19.11 -14.10
N HIS A 305 13.10 19.01 -12.77
CA HIS A 305 13.08 17.74 -12.01
C HIS A 305 11.87 17.65 -11.06
N PRO A 306 10.65 17.44 -11.57
CA PRO A 306 9.45 17.30 -10.74
C PRO A 306 9.50 16.11 -9.77
N GLU A 307 10.25 15.06 -10.10
CA GLU A 307 10.50 13.89 -9.25
C GLU A 307 11.19 14.28 -7.92
N GLU A 308 12.11 15.25 -7.95
CA GLU A 308 12.82 15.71 -6.76
C GLU A 308 11.90 16.49 -5.80
N LEU A 309 10.88 17.17 -6.35
CA LEU A 309 9.84 17.79 -5.54
C LEU A 309 8.87 16.76 -4.95
N ASN A 310 8.55 15.70 -5.69
CA ASN A 310 7.76 14.59 -5.15
C ASN A 310 8.52 13.88 -4.03
N ALA A 311 9.84 13.69 -4.15
CA ALA A 311 10.68 13.11 -3.11
C ALA A 311 10.66 13.93 -1.81
N ALA A 312 10.63 15.27 -1.93
CA ALA A 312 10.61 16.19 -0.79
C ALA A 312 9.36 16.10 0.10
N ILE A 313 8.25 15.55 -0.42
CA ILE A 313 7.00 15.38 0.33
C ILE A 313 7.09 14.30 1.40
N ARG A 314 7.97 13.32 1.23
CA ARG A 314 8.02 12.13 2.08
C ARG A 314 8.60 12.39 3.48
N LYS A 315 9.32 13.50 3.66
CA LYS A 315 9.95 13.92 4.92
C LYS A 315 9.11 14.94 5.66
#